data_AF-A0A7Y2VS05-F1
#
_entry.id   AF-A0A7Y2VS05-F1
#
_cell.length_a   1.000
_cell.length_b   1.000
_cell.length_c   1.000
_cell.angle_alpha   90.00
_cell.angle_beta   90.00
_cell.angle_gamma   90.00
#
_symmetry.space_group_name_H-M   'P 1'
#
loop_
_entity.id
_entity.type
_entity.pdbx_description
1 polymer ?
#
loop_
_entity_poly.entity_id
_entity_poly.type
_entity_poly.pdbx_seq_one_letter_code
_entity_poly.pdbx_strand_id
1 'polypeptide(L)'
;MKFSQPQTLKQIASLLGIEFVGADDFQVLGMNEIHVVEPGDIVFVDHPKYYDKALNSKATIILINKKVDCPEGKALLLSDEPFNDF
;
A
#
# COMPACT_ATOMS: atom_id res chain seq x y z
N MET A 1 5.72 11.44 -1.24
CA MET A 1 7.12 11.33 -1.70
C MET A 1 7.22 10.30 -2.83
N LYS A 2 7.95 10.61 -3.91
CA LYS A 2 8.30 9.63 -4.94
C LYS A 2 9.65 8.98 -4.61
N PHE A 3 9.79 7.70 -4.90
CA PHE A 3 11.06 7.01 -4.77
C PHE A 3 11.98 7.39 -5.93
N SER A 4 13.28 7.51 -5.67
CA SER A 4 14.28 7.80 -6.72
C SER A 4 14.39 6.68 -7.75
N GLN A 5 14.08 5.45 -7.34
CA GLN A 5 13.98 4.28 -8.20
C GLN A 5 12.68 3.53 -7.86
N PRO A 6 11.89 3.13 -8.86
CA PRO A 6 10.72 2.29 -8.64
C PRO A 6 11.08 1.04 -7.85
N GLN A 7 10.28 0.74 -6.84
CA GLN A 7 10.36 -0.51 -6.09
C GLN A 7 9.28 -1.48 -6.59
N THR A 8 9.40 -2.74 -6.24
CA THR A 8 8.35 -3.73 -6.46
C THR A 8 7.62 -4.03 -5.16
N LEU A 9 6.38 -4.47 -5.26
CA LEU A 9 5.57 -4.88 -4.10
C LEU A 9 6.30 -5.93 -3.26
N LYS A 10 6.90 -6.93 -3.91
CA LYS A 10 7.70 -7.96 -3.24
C LYS A 10 8.90 -7.40 -2.48
N GLN A 11 9.61 -6.42 -3.05
CA GLN A 11 10.75 -5.78 -2.38
C GLN A 11 10.31 -5.05 -1.12
N ILE A 12 9.22 -4.27 -1.20
CA ILE A 12 8.69 -3.55 -0.04
C ILE A 12 8.22 -4.53 1.03
N ALA A 13 7.44 -5.54 0.66
CA ALA A 13 6.96 -6.56 1.59
C ALA A 13 8.11 -7.32 2.26
N SER A 14 9.15 -7.67 1.50
CA SER A 14 10.34 -8.35 2.03
C SER A 14 11.19 -7.45 2.94
N LEU A 15 11.21 -6.13 2.69
CA LEU A 15 11.93 -5.17 3.53
C LEU A 15 11.24 -5.00 4.89
N LEU A 16 9.92 -4.93 4.87
CA LEU A 16 9.08 -4.80 6.07
C LEU A 16 8.85 -6.14 6.79
N GLY A 17 9.09 -7.27 6.11
CA GLY A 17 8.85 -8.60 6.66
C GLY A 17 7.37 -8.94 6.78
N ILE A 18 6.54 -8.40 5.89
CA ILE A 18 5.07 -8.51 5.92
C ILE A 18 4.53 -9.29 4.73
N GLU A 19 3.28 -9.74 4.85
CA GLU A 19 2.57 -10.39 3.74
C GLU A 19 2.05 -9.34 2.74
N PHE A 20 1.81 -9.75 1.51
CA PHE A 20 1.20 -8.90 0.49
C PHE A 20 0.19 -9.66 -0.37
N VAL A 21 -0.72 -8.91 -1.00
CA VAL A 21 -1.70 -9.42 -1.98
C VAL A 21 -1.55 -8.62 -3.27
N GLY A 22 -1.32 -9.30 -4.39
CA GLY A 22 -1.08 -8.68 -5.69
C GLY A 22 0.07 -9.35 -6.42
N ALA A 23 0.51 -8.75 -7.53
CA ALA A 23 1.64 -9.27 -8.30
C ALA A 23 2.98 -8.90 -7.65
N ASP A 24 3.91 -9.84 -7.59
CA ASP A 24 5.26 -9.67 -7.04
C ASP A 24 6.01 -8.46 -7.63
N ASP A 25 5.87 -8.25 -8.94
CA ASP A 25 6.54 -7.23 -9.75
C ASP A 25 5.74 -5.92 -9.86
N PHE A 26 4.63 -5.80 -9.12
CA PHE A 26 3.78 -4.61 -9.14
C PHE A 26 4.59 -3.37 -8.73
N GLN A 27 4.57 -2.35 -9.58
CA GLN A 27 5.44 -1.18 -9.41
C GLN A 27 4.93 -0.26 -8.32
N VAL A 28 5.84 0.10 -7.43
CA VAL A 28 5.68 1.07 -6.34
C VAL A 28 6.56 2.28 -6.65
N LEU A 29 5.92 3.40 -6.93
CA LEU A 29 6.58 4.63 -7.40
C LEU A 29 6.83 5.62 -6.26
N GLY A 30 6.13 5.47 -5.13
CA GLY A 30 6.22 6.36 -4.00
C GLY A 30 5.26 6.00 -2.89
N MET A 31 5.07 6.93 -1.98
CA MET A 31 4.15 6.85 -0.85
C MET A 31 3.67 8.25 -0.48
N ASN A 32 2.39 8.41 -0.16
CA ASN A 32 1.79 9.72 0.11
C ASN A 32 0.60 9.61 1.06
N GLU A 33 0.22 10.75 1.67
CA GLU A 33 -1.03 10.84 2.42
C GLU A 33 -2.25 10.72 1.50
N ILE A 34 -3.33 10.12 2.01
CA ILE A 34 -4.56 9.83 1.27
C ILE A 34 -5.19 11.02 0.52
N HIS A 35 -4.88 12.26 0.91
CA HIS A 35 -5.38 13.47 0.26
C HIS A 35 -4.61 13.84 -1.02
N VAL A 36 -3.37 13.36 -1.17
CA VAL A 36 -2.45 13.73 -2.26
C VAL A 36 -1.83 12.51 -2.96
N VAL A 37 -2.35 11.31 -2.72
CA VAL A 37 -1.91 10.08 -3.39
C VAL A 37 -2.18 10.10 -4.89
N GLU A 38 -1.27 9.49 -5.62
CA GLU A 38 -1.34 9.27 -7.06
C GLU A 38 -1.23 7.78 -7.40
N PRO A 39 -1.57 7.37 -8.63
CA PRO A 39 -1.31 6.01 -9.08
C PRO A 39 0.18 5.64 -8.93
N GLY A 40 0.43 4.45 -8.41
CA GLY A 40 1.77 3.97 -8.07
C GLY A 40 2.23 4.27 -6.64
N ASP A 41 1.50 5.10 -5.88
CA ASP A 41 1.85 5.39 -4.50
C ASP A 41 1.29 4.35 -3.51
N ILE A 42 2.00 4.17 -2.40
CA ILE A 42 1.49 3.54 -1.18
C ILE A 42 0.70 4.55 -0.37
N VAL A 43 -0.47 4.14 0.13
CA VAL A 43 -1.19 4.79 1.22
C VAL A 43 -1.34 3.82 2.37
N PHE A 44 -1.22 4.27 3.62
CA PHE A 44 -1.49 3.42 4.79
C PHE A 44 -2.86 3.70 5.41
N VAL A 45 -3.42 2.68 6.06
CA VAL A 45 -4.62 2.80 6.87
C VAL A 45 -4.62 1.79 8.02
N ASP A 46 -4.91 2.26 9.23
CA ASP A 46 -4.85 1.48 10.47
C ASP A 46 -6.20 1.43 11.20
N HIS A 47 -7.15 2.30 10.86
CA HIS A 47 -8.47 2.36 11.49
C HIS A 47 -9.60 1.99 10.51
N PRO A 48 -10.54 1.10 10.90
CA PRO A 48 -11.64 0.63 10.05
C PRO A 48 -12.52 1.72 9.42
N LYS A 49 -12.55 2.91 10.03
CA LYS A 49 -13.31 4.08 9.56
C LYS A 49 -12.80 4.60 8.22
N TYR A 50 -11.53 4.36 7.90
CA TYR A 50 -10.86 4.88 6.72
C TYR A 50 -10.52 3.82 5.67
N TYR A 51 -10.80 2.54 5.92
CA TYR A 51 -10.48 1.45 4.98
C TYR A 51 -11.11 1.68 3.61
N ASP A 52 -12.41 1.97 3.57
CA ASP A 52 -13.11 2.22 2.31
C ASP A 52 -12.47 3.39 1.55
N LYS A 53 -12.12 4.47 2.27
CA LYS A 53 -11.45 5.63 1.67
C LYS A 53 -10.09 5.26 1.09
N ALA A 54 -9.30 4.43 1.77
CA ALA A 54 -7.98 3.99 1.30
C ALA A 54 -8.10 3.04 0.10
N LEU A 55 -8.98 2.03 0.19
CA LEU A 55 -9.25 1.07 -0.87
C LEU A 55 -9.79 1.75 -2.14
N ASN A 56 -10.60 2.81 -2.00
CA ASN A 56 -11.16 3.58 -3.12
C ASN A 56 -10.31 4.81 -3.52
N SER A 57 -9.14 5.03 -2.91
CA SER A 57 -8.28 6.17 -3.23
C SER A 57 -7.58 6.04 -4.59
N LYS A 58 -6.79 7.06 -4.99
CA LYS A 58 -5.96 6.98 -6.20
C LYS A 58 -4.70 6.13 -6.04
N ALA A 59 -4.32 5.80 -4.80
CA ALA A 59 -3.20 4.91 -4.53
C ALA A 59 -3.49 3.52 -5.10
N THR A 60 -2.47 2.89 -5.67
CA THR A 60 -2.55 1.53 -6.19
C THR A 60 -2.01 0.49 -5.21
N ILE A 61 -1.32 0.92 -4.14
CA ILE A 61 -0.86 0.05 -3.06
C ILE A 61 -1.43 0.55 -1.73
N ILE A 62 -2.03 -0.35 -0.94
CA ILE A 62 -2.57 -0.04 0.38
C ILE A 62 -1.84 -0.84 1.45
N LEU A 63 -1.21 -0.15 2.39
CA LEU A 63 -0.68 -0.73 3.62
C LEU A 63 -1.79 -0.77 4.68
N ILE A 64 -2.21 -1.96 5.10
CA ILE A 64 -3.40 -2.18 5.93
C ILE A 64 -3.19 -3.29 6.95
N ASN A 65 -3.73 -3.09 8.17
CA ASN A 65 -3.71 -4.08 9.27
C ASN A 65 -4.88 -5.06 9.28
N LYS A 66 -5.53 -5.22 8.14
CA LYS A 66 -6.66 -6.13 8.00
C LYS A 66 -6.59 -6.84 6.66
N LYS A 67 -6.73 -8.16 6.71
CA LYS A 67 -6.95 -9.00 5.54
C LYS A 67 -8.33 -8.69 4.96
N VAL A 68 -8.35 -8.04 3.81
CA VAL A 68 -9.55 -7.66 3.05
C VAL A 68 -9.37 -8.07 1.59
N ASP A 69 -10.46 -8.13 0.84
CA ASP A 69 -10.38 -8.39 -0.60
C ASP A 69 -9.65 -7.25 -1.31
N CYS A 70 -8.68 -7.61 -2.15
CA CYS A 70 -7.89 -6.65 -2.91
C CYS A 70 -8.72 -6.13 -4.10
N PRO A 71 -8.94 -4.80 -4.21
CA PRO A 71 -9.62 -4.23 -5.38
C PRO A 71 -8.84 -4.49 -6.66
N GLU A 72 -9.55 -4.55 -7.79
CA GLU A 72 -8.93 -4.71 -9.10
C GLU A 72 -8.00 -3.52 -9.41
N GLY A 73 -6.82 -3.83 -9.96
CA GLY A 73 -5.79 -2.83 -10.27
C GLY A 73 -5.03 -2.31 -9.06
N LYS A 74 -5.21 -2.92 -7.88
CA LYS A 74 -4.51 -2.56 -6.64
C LYS A 74 -3.74 -3.74 -6.05
N ALA A 75 -2.91 -3.42 -5.07
CA ALA A 75 -2.18 -4.36 -4.24
C ALA A 75 -2.32 -3.99 -2.75
N LEU A 76 -2.18 -4.98 -1.88
CA LEU A 76 -2.21 -4.82 -0.42
C LEU A 76 -0.87 -5.21 0.18
N LEU A 77 -0.40 -4.42 1.14
CA LEU A 77 0.66 -4.75 2.09
C LEU A 77 -0.01 -4.96 3.45
N LEU A 78 0.15 -6.15 4.04
CA LEU A 78 -0.57 -6.57 5.23
C LEU A 78 0.35 -6.47 6.45
N SER A 79 0.27 -5.34 7.16
CA SER A 79 1.10 -5.07 8.34
C SER A 79 0.25 -4.94 9.60
N ASP A 80 0.66 -5.57 10.70
CA ASP A 80 -0.01 -5.42 12.00
C ASP A 80 0.10 -3.99 12.56
N GLU A 81 1.16 -3.24 12.19
CA GLU A 81 1.41 -1.86 12.61
C GLU A 81 1.68 -0.90 11.42
N PRO A 82 0.68 -0.60 10.57
CA PRO A 82 0.84 0.19 9.34
C PRO A 82 1.43 1.58 9.54
N PHE A 83 1.24 2.17 10.71
CA PHE A 83 1.76 3.48 11.06
C PHE A 83 3.28 3.46 11.29
N ASN A 84 3.83 2.37 11.85
CA ASN A 84 5.27 2.23 12.09
C ASN A 84 6.04 1.87 10.81
N ASP A 85 5.37 1.17 9.89
CA ASP A 85 5.94 0.71 8.63
C ASP A 85 5.93 1.77 7.51
N PHE A 86 5.24 2.90 7.72
CA PHE A 86 5.10 4.00 6.76
C PHE A 86 6.09 5.14 7.02
#